data_AF-A0A943BIW4-F1
#
_entry.id   AF-A0A943BIW4-F1
#
_cell.length_a   1.000
_cell.length_b   1.000
_cell.length_c   1.000
_cell.angle_alpha   90.00
_cell.angle_beta   90.00
_cell.angle_gamma   90.00
#
_symmetry.space_group_name_H-M   'P 1'
#
loop_
_entity.id
_entity.type
_entity.pdbx_description
1 polymer ?
#
loop_
_entity_poly.entity_id
_entity_poly.type
_entity_poly.pdbx_seq_one_letter_code
_entity_poly.pdbx_strand_id
1 'polypeptide(L)'
;MFCTNCGNNIPDNSQFCPHCGKQFGAQGQSSYQGQPQYQAPPQVQPRTRLGITVGMLGAVVWFSALIDPVLVTLLAIYVLFVEKDKWLKGTAIKAVVSYFGFFFVFQVIDGINYALGAFTHFFNYWFGAGWSLGFPVMLTNILYIARIVLFIWSAFSAFKMKGFKIRRIDEFVENHM
;
A
#
# COMPACT_ATOMS: atom_id res chain seq x y z
N MET A 1 47.42 -25.13 -28.86
CA MET A 1 46.97 -24.12 -29.86
C MET A 1 47.68 -22.77 -29.67
N PHE A 2 47.84 -21.87 -30.65
CA PHE A 2 48.50 -20.56 -30.42
C PHE A 2 47.49 -19.44 -30.07
N CYS A 3 47.88 -18.58 -29.12
CA CYS A 3 47.12 -17.41 -28.70
C CYS A 3 47.00 -16.37 -29.82
N THR A 4 45.78 -16.04 -30.25
CA THR A 4 45.57 -14.98 -31.27
C THR A 4 45.94 -13.57 -30.79
N ASN A 5 46.19 -13.40 -29.48
CA ASN A 5 46.50 -12.10 -28.90
C ASN A 5 47.99 -11.87 -28.64
N CYS A 6 48.72 -12.89 -28.22
CA CYS A 6 50.14 -12.76 -27.88
C CYS A 6 51.07 -13.72 -28.64
N GLY A 7 50.52 -14.58 -29.50
CA GLY A 7 51.30 -15.50 -30.35
C GLY A 7 51.92 -16.69 -29.62
N ASN A 8 51.83 -16.78 -28.29
CA ASN A 8 52.39 -17.89 -27.52
C ASN A 8 51.51 -19.15 -27.59
N ASN A 9 52.13 -20.33 -27.45
CA ASN A 9 51.42 -21.60 -27.42
C ASN A 9 50.61 -21.74 -26.11
N ILE A 10 49.38 -22.21 -26.24
CA ILE A 10 48.37 -22.41 -25.23
C ILE A 10 48.10 -23.93 -25.14
N PRO A 11 48.12 -24.52 -23.94
CA PRO A 11 47.77 -25.93 -23.76
C PRO A 11 46.29 -26.19 -24.06
N ASP A 12 46.00 -27.34 -24.68
CA ASP A 12 44.74 -27.64 -25.38
C ASP A 12 43.47 -27.72 -24.49
N ASN A 13 43.59 -27.49 -23.17
CA ASN A 13 42.47 -27.45 -22.22
C ASN A 13 42.42 -26.18 -21.36
N SER A 14 43.20 -25.14 -21.70
CA SER A 14 43.21 -23.90 -20.90
C SER A 14 42.16 -22.90 -21.36
N GLN A 15 41.29 -22.51 -20.42
CA GLN A 15 40.19 -21.55 -20.63
C GLN A 15 40.68 -20.10 -20.78
N PHE A 16 41.95 -19.85 -20.47
CA PHE A 16 42.59 -18.54 -20.52
C PHE A 16 44.08 -18.66 -20.87
N CYS A 17 44.62 -17.63 -21.53
CA CYS A 17 46.04 -17.56 -21.83
C CYS A 17 46.85 -17.35 -20.55
N PRO A 18 47.77 -18.24 -20.15
CA PRO A 18 48.61 -18.03 -18.98
C PRO A 18 49.66 -16.91 -19.19
N HIS A 19 49.97 -16.55 -20.43
CA HIS A 19 51.00 -15.55 -20.74
C HIS A 19 50.49 -14.12 -20.91
N CYS A 20 49.21 -13.92 -21.29
CA CYS A 20 48.64 -12.58 -21.47
C CYS A 20 47.27 -12.37 -20.79
N GLY A 21 46.74 -13.40 -20.12
CA GLY A 21 45.49 -13.32 -19.35
C GLY A 21 44.20 -13.34 -20.17
N LYS A 22 44.25 -13.38 -21.50
CA LYS A 22 43.04 -13.35 -22.36
C LYS A 22 42.29 -14.69 -22.30
N GLN A 23 40.99 -14.66 -22.00
CA GLN A 23 40.12 -15.85 -22.00
C GLN A 23 39.73 -16.25 -23.43
N PHE A 24 39.76 -17.55 -23.73
CA PHE A 24 39.33 -18.10 -25.03
C PHE A 24 38.09 -18.95 -24.83
N GLY A 25 36.93 -18.28 -24.81
CA GLY A 25 35.63 -18.94 -24.61
C GLY A 25 34.51 -17.93 -24.47
N ALA A 26 34.00 -17.41 -25.60
CA ALA A 26 32.72 -16.70 -25.61
C ALA A 26 31.98 -16.96 -26.93
N GLN A 27 31.81 -18.24 -27.27
CA GLN A 27 30.75 -18.74 -28.15
C GLN A 27 30.61 -20.25 -27.92
N GLY A 28 29.68 -20.65 -27.04
CA GLY A 28 29.29 -22.05 -26.88
C GLY A 28 28.85 -22.48 -25.47
N GLN A 29 27.62 -22.09 -25.08
CA GLN A 29 26.70 -22.84 -24.21
C GLN A 29 27.18 -23.31 -22.82
N SER A 30 26.72 -22.60 -21.79
CA SER A 30 26.23 -23.28 -20.58
C SER A 30 24.71 -23.41 -20.70
N SER A 31 24.28 -24.52 -21.28
CA SER A 31 22.99 -25.13 -20.99
C SER A 31 22.97 -25.55 -19.51
N TYR A 32 22.69 -24.61 -18.62
CA TYR A 32 22.06 -24.92 -17.35
C TYR A 32 20.56 -25.00 -17.60
N GLN A 33 20.14 -26.20 -18.00
CA GLN A 33 18.77 -26.64 -17.82
C GLN A 33 18.47 -26.63 -16.33
N GLY A 34 17.42 -25.89 -15.97
CA GLY A 34 16.83 -25.88 -14.64
C GLY A 34 17.63 -25.08 -13.62
N GLN A 35 17.45 -23.76 -13.60
CA GLN A 35 17.23 -23.17 -12.28
C GLN A 35 16.03 -23.95 -11.70
N PRO A 36 16.09 -24.59 -10.52
CA PRO A 36 14.86 -24.62 -9.74
C PRO A 36 14.44 -23.16 -9.73
N GLN A 37 13.25 -22.87 -10.28
CA GLN A 37 12.60 -21.61 -10.02
C GLN A 37 12.85 -21.39 -8.53
N TYR A 38 13.61 -20.35 -8.19
CA TYR A 38 13.47 -19.75 -6.89
C TYR A 38 12.04 -19.18 -6.94
N GLN A 39 11.06 -20.08 -6.81
CA GLN A 39 9.77 -19.76 -6.26
C GLN A 39 10.18 -19.04 -4.99
N ALA A 40 9.94 -17.73 -4.95
CA ALA A 40 9.98 -17.02 -3.69
C ALA A 40 9.30 -17.94 -2.67
N PRO A 41 9.98 -18.29 -1.56
CA PRO A 41 9.44 -19.25 -0.61
C PRO A 41 7.97 -18.88 -0.36
N PRO A 42 7.04 -19.87 -0.31
CA PRO A 42 5.62 -19.60 -0.12
C PRO A 42 5.51 -18.54 0.95
N GLN A 43 4.83 -17.42 0.66
CA GLN A 43 4.84 -16.20 1.46
C GLN A 43 4.41 -16.55 2.89
N VAL A 44 5.35 -16.97 3.74
CA VAL A 44 5.08 -17.34 5.13
C VAL A 44 4.77 -16.01 5.77
N GLN A 45 3.48 -15.74 5.91
CA GLN A 45 3.04 -14.45 6.42
C GLN A 45 3.69 -14.25 7.79
N PRO A 46 4.43 -13.15 7.99
CA PRO A 46 4.99 -12.86 9.29
C PRO A 46 3.85 -12.84 10.30
N ARG A 47 4.14 -13.37 11.49
CA ARG A 47 3.19 -13.42 12.60
C ARG A 47 3.41 -12.17 13.44
N THR A 48 2.33 -11.59 13.93
CA THR A 48 2.36 -10.49 14.89
C THR A 48 2.73 -11.00 16.27
N ARG A 49 2.98 -10.12 17.23
CA ARG A 49 3.20 -10.56 18.63
C ARG A 49 1.99 -11.26 19.24
N LEU A 50 0.79 -11.05 18.68
CA LEU A 50 -0.44 -11.76 19.03
C LEU A 50 -0.51 -13.20 18.48
N GLY A 51 0.42 -13.62 17.62
CA GLY A 51 0.39 -14.94 16.96
C GLY A 51 -0.55 -15.03 15.74
N ILE A 52 -1.24 -13.93 15.41
CA ILE A 52 -2.07 -13.80 14.20
C ILE A 52 -1.16 -13.44 13.01
N THR A 53 -1.56 -13.75 11.78
CA THR A 53 -0.81 -13.30 10.61
C THR A 53 -0.93 -11.79 10.42
N VAL A 54 0.17 -11.15 10.00
CA VAL A 54 0.22 -9.70 9.75
C VAL A 54 -0.86 -9.25 8.75
N GLY A 55 -1.15 -10.07 7.73
CA GLY A 55 -2.21 -9.77 6.77
C GLY A 55 -3.62 -9.76 7.38
N MET A 56 -3.90 -10.66 8.33
CA MET A 56 -5.19 -10.71 9.01
C MET A 56 -5.37 -9.54 9.97
N LEU A 57 -4.32 -9.17 10.74
CA LEU A 57 -4.38 -7.96 11.57
C LEU A 57 -4.54 -6.70 10.71
N GLY A 58 -3.84 -6.61 9.58
CA GLY A 58 -4.01 -5.52 8.61
C GLY A 58 -5.45 -5.42 8.08
N ALA A 59 -6.09 -6.55 7.78
CA ALA A 59 -7.49 -6.56 7.36
C ALA A 59 -8.44 -6.09 8.48
N VAL A 60 -8.21 -6.51 9.73
CA VAL A 60 -8.97 -6.05 10.89
C VAL A 60 -8.86 -4.53 11.06
N VAL A 61 -7.68 -3.94 10.85
CA VAL A 61 -7.50 -2.48 10.89
C VAL A 61 -8.35 -1.80 9.82
N TRP A 62 -8.37 -2.30 8.58
CA TRP A 62 -9.23 -1.72 7.52
C TRP A 62 -10.72 -1.88 7.80
N PHE A 63 -11.16 -3.03 8.33
CA PHE A 63 -12.56 -3.24 8.71
C PHE A 63 -12.97 -2.38 9.90
N SER A 64 -12.08 -2.18 10.88
CA SER A 64 -12.37 -1.35 12.04
C SER A 64 -12.73 0.09 11.67
N ALA A 65 -12.13 0.62 10.60
CA ALA A 65 -12.40 1.96 10.08
C ALA A 65 -13.80 2.14 9.47
N LEU A 66 -14.50 1.04 9.16
CA LEU A 66 -15.90 1.05 8.74
C LEU A 66 -16.85 1.14 9.92
N ILE A 67 -16.51 0.45 11.01
CA ILE A 67 -17.38 0.31 12.18
C ILE A 67 -17.28 1.56 13.05
N ASP A 68 -16.07 1.93 13.47
CA ASP A 68 -15.88 2.96 14.48
C ASP A 68 -14.52 3.70 14.37
N PRO A 69 -14.49 5.05 14.40
CA PRO A 69 -13.26 5.86 14.41
C PRO A 69 -12.30 5.52 15.54
N VAL A 70 -12.85 5.31 16.74
CA VAL A 70 -12.06 5.12 17.95
C VAL A 70 -11.37 3.78 17.85
N LEU A 71 -12.09 2.74 17.38
CA LEU A 71 -11.54 1.41 17.18
C LEU A 71 -10.35 1.39 16.21
N VAL A 72 -10.46 2.03 15.03
CA VAL A 72 -9.32 2.10 14.09
C VAL A 72 -8.14 2.87 14.69
N THR A 73 -8.41 3.94 15.42
CA THR A 73 -7.36 4.76 16.04
C THR A 73 -6.64 3.98 17.14
N LEU A 74 -7.38 3.29 18.01
CA LEU A 74 -6.81 2.45 19.07
C LEU A 74 -6.00 1.28 18.50
N LEU A 75 -6.51 0.60 17.47
CA LEU A 75 -5.77 -0.46 16.79
C LEU A 75 -4.51 0.08 16.11
N ALA A 76 -4.57 1.25 15.49
CA ALA A 76 -3.40 1.86 14.88
C ALA A 76 -2.34 2.24 15.92
N ILE A 77 -2.75 2.81 17.06
CA ILE A 77 -1.86 3.08 18.19
C ILE A 77 -1.21 1.78 18.68
N TYR A 78 -2.00 0.74 18.92
CA TYR A 78 -1.47 -0.57 19.31
C TYR A 78 -0.42 -1.08 18.30
N VAL A 79 -0.73 -1.07 17.01
CA VAL A 79 0.17 -1.53 15.94
C VAL A 79 1.46 -0.71 15.89
N LEU A 80 1.37 0.61 16.03
CA LEU A 80 2.52 1.52 15.96
C LEU A 80 3.52 1.29 17.10
N PHE A 81 3.03 1.05 18.31
CA PHE A 81 3.86 0.90 19.51
C PHE A 81 4.33 -0.54 19.76
N VAL A 82 3.51 -1.55 19.48
CA VAL A 82 3.78 -2.94 19.90
C VAL A 82 4.38 -3.79 18.78
N GLU A 83 3.90 -3.62 17.55
CA GLU A 83 4.32 -4.44 16.42
C GLU A 83 5.65 -3.93 15.84
N LYS A 84 6.48 -4.84 15.34
CA LYS A 84 7.78 -4.51 14.71
C LYS A 84 7.71 -4.43 13.19
N ASP A 85 6.65 -4.99 12.59
CA ASP A 85 6.55 -5.12 11.15
C ASP A 85 6.29 -3.76 10.47
N LYS A 86 7.20 -3.35 9.58
CA LYS A 86 7.13 -2.05 8.89
C LYS A 86 5.93 -1.96 7.95
N TRP A 87 5.59 -3.05 7.27
CA TRP A 87 4.44 -3.09 6.35
C TRP A 87 3.12 -2.90 7.10
N LEU A 88 2.99 -3.52 8.27
CA LEU A 88 1.80 -3.41 9.11
C LEU A 88 1.63 -1.99 9.68
N LYS A 89 2.73 -1.38 10.15
CA LYS A 89 2.72 0.02 10.59
C LYS A 89 2.30 0.97 9.48
N GLY A 90 2.85 0.77 8.27
CA GLY A 90 2.43 1.53 7.10
C GLY A 90 0.96 1.32 6.76
N THR A 91 0.46 0.10 6.87
CA THR A 91 -0.97 -0.22 6.66
C THR A 91 -1.86 0.48 7.68
N ALA A 92 -1.48 0.49 8.96
CA ALA A 92 -2.23 1.17 10.01
C ALA A 92 -2.29 2.69 9.78
N ILE A 93 -1.18 3.33 9.43
CA ILE A 93 -1.17 4.76 9.10
C ILE A 93 -2.06 5.03 7.88
N LYS A 94 -1.99 4.23 6.83
CA LYS A 94 -2.82 4.40 5.62
C LYS A 94 -4.30 4.33 5.94
N ALA A 95 -4.72 3.39 6.79
CA ALA A 95 -6.11 3.27 7.22
C ALA A 95 -6.59 4.51 7.99
N VAL A 96 -5.78 5.00 8.94
CA VAL A 96 -6.08 6.20 9.74
C VAL A 96 -6.14 7.45 8.85
N VAL A 97 -5.15 7.66 7.99
CA VAL A 97 -5.12 8.82 7.08
C VAL A 97 -6.30 8.80 6.12
N SER A 98 -6.62 7.64 5.55
CA SER A 98 -7.79 7.48 4.68
C SER A 98 -9.09 7.81 5.43
N TYR A 99 -9.23 7.31 6.67
CA TYR A 99 -10.40 7.56 7.51
C TYR A 99 -10.59 9.06 7.77
N PHE A 100 -9.55 9.75 8.24
CA PHE A 100 -9.61 11.18 8.51
C PHE A 100 -9.83 12.01 7.24
N GLY A 101 -9.30 11.57 6.10
CA GLY A 101 -9.57 12.20 4.79
C GLY A 101 -11.06 12.17 4.44
N PHE A 102 -11.71 11.01 4.54
CA PHE A 102 -13.15 10.92 4.32
C PHE A 102 -13.95 11.68 5.38
N PHE A 103 -13.57 11.58 6.66
CA PHE A 103 -14.23 12.32 7.74
C PHE A 103 -14.25 13.82 7.45
N PHE A 104 -13.12 14.40 7.07
CA PHE A 104 -13.04 15.82 6.74
C PHE A 104 -13.94 16.21 5.57
N VAL A 105 -13.97 15.39 4.51
CA VAL A 105 -14.85 15.62 3.35
C VAL A 105 -16.33 15.64 3.77
N PHE A 106 -16.77 14.68 4.58
CA PHE A 106 -18.14 14.66 5.09
C PHE A 106 -18.45 15.88 5.96
N GLN A 107 -17.55 16.24 6.89
CA GLN A 107 -17.73 17.41 7.75
C GLN A 107 -17.84 18.72 6.95
N VAL A 108 -17.10 18.88 5.86
CA VAL A 108 -17.22 20.05 4.98
C VAL A 108 -18.57 20.07 4.27
N ILE A 109 -19.02 18.92 3.73
CA ILE A 109 -20.31 18.82 3.04
C ILE A 109 -21.46 19.13 4.00
N ASP A 110 -21.43 18.55 5.20
CA ASP A 110 -22.45 18.76 6.22
C ASP A 110 -22.43 20.19 6.76
N GLY A 111 -21.24 20.77 6.94
CA GLY A 111 -21.08 22.18 7.33
C GLY A 111 -21.67 23.13 6.30
N ILE A 112 -21.43 22.89 5.00
CA ILE A 112 -22.03 23.69 3.92
C ILE A 112 -23.55 23.48 3.87
N ASN A 113 -24.04 22.25 4.00
CA ASN A 113 -25.48 21.96 4.04
C ASN A 113 -26.17 22.70 5.17
N TYR A 114 -25.56 22.71 6.36
CA TYR A 114 -26.07 23.44 7.51
C TYR A 114 -26.12 24.95 7.24
N ALA A 115 -25.07 25.52 6.65
CA ALA A 115 -25.01 26.93 6.29
C ALA A 115 -26.07 27.31 5.22
N LEU A 116 -26.20 26.51 4.17
CA LEU A 116 -27.18 26.73 3.10
C LEU A 116 -28.61 26.53 3.60
N GLY A 117 -28.84 25.59 4.51
CA GLY A 117 -30.14 25.38 5.18
C GLY A 117 -30.53 26.58 6.04
N ALA A 118 -29.60 27.11 6.83
CA ALA A 118 -29.83 28.33 7.61
C ALA A 118 -30.14 29.53 6.70
N PHE A 119 -29.37 29.69 5.61
CA PHE A 119 -29.63 30.73 4.62
C PHE A 119 -31.01 30.57 3.97
N THR A 120 -31.41 29.35 3.63
CA THR A 120 -32.73 29.03 3.08
C THR A 120 -33.85 29.44 4.03
N HIS A 121 -33.78 29.07 5.31
CA HIS A 121 -34.81 29.45 6.29
C HIS A 121 -34.94 30.97 6.44
N PHE A 122 -33.80 31.67 6.50
CA PHE A 122 -33.78 33.13 6.53
C PHE A 122 -34.43 33.75 5.28
N PHE A 123 -34.03 33.26 4.10
CA PHE A 123 -34.50 33.80 2.82
C PHE A 123 -35.99 33.53 2.60
N ASN A 124 -36.47 32.33 2.92
CA ASN A 124 -37.87 31.97 2.78
C ASN A 124 -38.76 32.74 3.76
N TYR A 125 -38.28 33.01 4.98
CA TYR A 125 -39.00 33.83 5.96
C TYR A 125 -39.13 35.29 5.50
N TRP A 126 -38.06 35.87 4.95
CA TRP A 126 -38.06 37.27 4.52
C TRP A 126 -38.77 37.46 3.17
N PHE A 127 -38.43 36.65 2.17
CA PHE A 127 -38.85 36.87 0.78
C PHE A 127 -40.02 35.99 0.34
N GLY A 128 -40.47 35.04 1.17
CA GLY A 128 -41.56 34.11 0.80
C GLY A 128 -41.23 33.22 -0.41
N ALA A 129 -39.99 33.26 -0.91
CA ALA A 129 -39.52 32.43 -2.00
C ALA A 129 -39.31 31.02 -1.44
N GLY A 130 -40.11 30.02 -1.80
CA GLY A 130 -40.00 28.65 -1.28
C GLY A 130 -38.78 27.88 -1.78
N TRP A 131 -37.58 28.47 -1.70
CA TRP A 131 -36.35 27.90 -2.23
C TRP A 131 -35.74 26.92 -1.23
N SER A 132 -34.87 26.04 -1.70
CA SER A 132 -34.08 25.15 -0.83
C SER A 132 -32.69 24.97 -1.42
N LEU A 133 -31.68 25.50 -0.72
CA LEU A 133 -30.28 25.34 -1.06
C LEU A 133 -29.67 24.30 -0.12
N GLY A 134 -29.16 23.22 -0.71
CA GLY A 134 -28.49 22.14 -0.01
C GLY A 134 -27.93 21.14 -1.02
N PHE A 135 -26.89 20.42 -0.63
CA PHE A 135 -26.39 19.31 -1.43
C PHE A 135 -27.41 18.17 -1.45
N PRO A 136 -27.60 17.51 -2.59
CA PRO A 136 -28.48 16.36 -2.67
C PRO A 136 -27.99 15.24 -1.75
N VAL A 137 -28.93 14.63 -1.01
CA VAL A 137 -28.69 13.40 -0.21
C VAL A 137 -28.09 12.27 -1.07
N MET A 138 -28.34 12.31 -2.38
CA MET A 138 -27.74 11.37 -3.33
C MET A 138 -26.21 11.47 -3.37
N LEU A 139 -25.64 12.68 -3.29
CA LEU A 139 -24.19 12.88 -3.33
C LEU A 139 -23.52 12.34 -2.06
N THR A 140 -24.10 12.61 -0.88
CA THR A 140 -23.58 12.09 0.39
C THR A 140 -23.64 10.57 0.43
N ASN A 141 -24.73 9.98 -0.07
CA ASN A 141 -24.87 8.52 -0.18
C ASN A 141 -23.85 7.89 -1.14
N ILE A 142 -23.60 8.52 -2.30
CA ILE A 142 -22.58 8.03 -3.24
C ILE A 142 -21.18 8.06 -2.60
N LEU A 143 -20.82 9.15 -1.92
CA LEU A 143 -19.54 9.25 -1.22
C LEU A 143 -19.44 8.23 -0.07
N TYR A 144 -20.54 7.94 0.61
CA TYR A 144 -20.59 6.94 1.67
C TYR A 144 -20.37 5.53 1.13
N ILE A 145 -20.99 5.18 0.00
CA ILE A 145 -20.76 3.91 -0.68
C ILE A 145 -19.31 3.82 -1.19
N ALA A 146 -18.78 4.90 -1.78
CA ALA A 146 -17.40 4.95 -2.24
C ALA A 146 -16.40 4.71 -1.09
N ARG A 147 -16.65 5.30 0.09
CA ARG A 147 -15.91 5.01 1.32
C ARG A 147 -15.97 3.50 1.62
N ILE A 148 -17.17 2.92 1.75
CA ILE A 148 -17.32 1.51 2.10
C ILE A 148 -16.55 0.59 1.14
N VAL A 149 -16.71 0.82 -0.17
CA VAL A 149 -16.04 0.02 -1.21
C VAL A 149 -14.52 0.12 -1.09
N LEU A 150 -13.97 1.31 -0.88
CA LEU A 150 -12.53 1.52 -0.73
C LEU A 150 -11.97 0.76 0.48
N PHE A 151 -12.63 0.85 1.63
CA PHE A 151 -12.18 0.19 2.86
C PHE A 151 -12.31 -1.34 2.77
N ILE A 152 -13.41 -1.86 2.22
CA ILE A 152 -13.60 -3.30 1.99
C ILE A 152 -12.53 -3.82 1.03
N TRP A 153 -12.32 -3.14 -0.10
CA TRP A 153 -11.32 -3.56 -1.09
C TRP A 153 -9.90 -3.57 -0.50
N SER A 154 -9.58 -2.56 0.33
CA SER A 154 -8.30 -2.48 1.04
C SER A 154 -8.14 -3.61 2.07
N ALA A 155 -9.21 -3.97 2.77
CA ALA A 155 -9.19 -5.11 3.71
C ALA A 155 -8.92 -6.44 2.98
N PHE A 156 -9.57 -6.68 1.85
CA PHE A 156 -9.30 -7.87 1.03
C PHE A 156 -7.88 -7.88 0.44
N SER A 157 -7.38 -6.71 0.06
CA SER A 157 -6.00 -6.55 -0.42
C SER A 157 -4.97 -6.88 0.68
N ALA A 158 -5.26 -6.50 1.94
CA ALA A 158 -4.39 -6.73 3.08
C ALA A 158 -4.14 -8.22 3.37
N PHE A 159 -5.12 -9.11 3.16
CA PHE A 159 -4.91 -10.56 3.32
C PHE A 159 -3.83 -11.12 2.39
N LYS A 160 -3.64 -10.51 1.22
CA LYS A 160 -2.60 -10.91 0.26
C LYS A 160 -1.27 -10.19 0.50
N MET A 161 -1.14 -9.44 1.60
CA MET A 161 -0.06 -8.48 1.86
C MET A 161 0.14 -7.49 0.71
N LYS A 162 -0.91 -7.26 -0.08
CA LYS A 162 -0.90 -6.29 -1.18
C LYS A 162 -1.44 -4.99 -0.63
N GLY A 163 -0.63 -3.93 -0.71
CA GLY A 163 -1.01 -2.61 -0.24
C GLY A 163 -0.78 -1.56 -1.32
N PHE A 164 -1.54 -0.46 -1.25
CA PHE A 164 -1.32 0.70 -2.10
C PHE A 164 -0.02 1.37 -1.68
N LYS A 165 0.89 1.61 -2.63
CA LYS A 165 2.09 2.41 -2.38
C LYS A 165 1.69 3.87 -2.36
N ILE A 166 1.85 4.52 -1.20
CA ILE A 166 1.64 5.95 -1.05
C ILE A 166 3.00 6.51 -0.70
N ARG A 167 3.67 7.07 -1.71
CA ARG A 167 5.09 7.48 -1.62
C ARG A 167 5.42 8.26 -0.35
N ARG A 168 4.57 9.23 0.03
CA ARG A 168 4.75 10.03 1.24
C ARG A 168 4.66 9.23 2.54
N ILE A 169 3.73 8.28 2.62
CA ILE A 169 3.54 7.45 3.82
C ILE A 169 4.63 6.40 3.89
N ASP A 170 4.98 5.80 2.76
CA ASP A 170 6.03 4.79 2.68
C ASP A 170 7.39 5.39 3.07
N GLU A 171 7.70 6.60 2.58
CA GLU A 171 8.90 7.36 2.98
C GLU A 171 8.90 7.73 4.46
N PHE A 172 7.76 8.17 5.02
CA PHE A 172 7.66 8.46 6.45
C PHE A 172 7.92 7.21 7.31
N VAL A 173 7.32 6.08 6.94
CA VAL A 173 7.50 4.80 7.64
C VAL A 173 8.94 4.32 7.54
N GLU A 174 9.57 4.46 6.38
CA GLU A 174 10.96 4.04 6.19
C GLU A 174 11.95 4.92 6.97
N ASN A 175 11.68 6.23 7.04
CA ASN A 175 12.57 7.19 7.70
C ASN A 175 12.37 7.28 9.22
N HIS A 176 11.17 7.03 9.75
CA HIS A 176 10.83 7.28 11.17
C HIS A 176 10.44 6.02 11.96
N MET A 177 10.29 4.85 11.33
CA MET A 177 9.80 3.62 11.99
C MET A 177 10.61 2.35 11.68
#